data_AF-A0A1J9Q7A6-F1
#
_entry.id   AF-A0A1J9Q7A6-F1
#
_cell.length_a   1.000
_cell.length_b   1.000
_cell.length_c   1.000
_cell.angle_alpha   90.00
_cell.angle_beta   90.00
_cell.angle_gamma   90.00
#
_symmetry.space_group_name_H-M   'P 1'
#
loop_
_entity.id
_entity.type
_entity.pdbx_description
1 polymer ?
#
loop_
_entity_poly.entity_id
_entity_poly.type
_entity_poly.pdbx_seq_one_letter_code
_entity_poly.pdbx_strand_id
1 'polypeptide(L)'
;MNLNSLHRVLTLNCDEEIIIYLTHVKQFWSSLMNNDRDKMMKIDLHTMEILQLLALDVSCKDAKTVQSVVLDDKVFVNFNDSDRAAIWNKLQEKREIILSLHTFFQNIYYLEACVNCVKRLVVLSRLRSTLRSATSETGQRRSGSLAQRAELGYRQLWLYAMRHYSKMPREPESDDLVARPGHEKADETALHEMAVLAQKLGFDSTRITDLIELSPDRQIARAVLLKAQDPERFQYDSGIFEILIDRITECFSLAVLIERQLSCDFISNSKTKLNT
;
A
#
# COMPACT_ATOMS: atom_id res chain seq x y z
N MET A 1 8.31 19.95 9.49
CA MET A 1 8.93 19.11 8.42
C MET A 1 9.93 18.18 9.08
N ASN A 2 9.75 16.85 8.97
CA ASN A 2 10.60 15.88 9.67
C ASN A 2 11.75 15.46 8.76
N LEU A 3 12.87 16.20 8.78
CA LEU A 3 14.03 15.90 7.93
C LEU A 3 14.59 14.48 8.17
N ASN A 4 14.33 13.93 9.35
CA ASN A 4 14.78 12.61 9.75
C ASN A 4 14.18 11.49 8.91
N SER A 5 13.05 11.69 8.21
CA SER A 5 12.50 10.68 7.29
C SER A 5 13.04 10.77 5.86
N LEU A 6 13.86 11.76 5.53
CA LEU A 6 14.35 11.95 4.16
C LEU A 6 15.25 10.80 3.69
N HIS A 7 16.08 10.25 4.57
CA HIS A 7 16.86 9.04 4.26
C HIS A 7 15.96 7.83 3.92
N ARG A 8 14.75 7.75 4.52
CA ARG A 8 13.79 6.69 4.18
C ARG A 8 13.30 6.89 2.75
N VAL A 9 12.82 8.10 2.43
CA VAL A 9 12.35 8.46 1.08
C VAL A 9 13.37 8.06 0.02
N LEU A 10 14.65 8.38 0.23
CA LEU A 10 15.73 8.08 -0.72
C LEU A 10 16.08 6.59 -0.85
N THR A 11 15.71 5.76 0.14
CA THR A 11 16.03 4.31 0.14
C THR A 11 14.83 3.42 -0.21
N LEU A 12 13.66 4.01 -0.47
CA LEU A 12 12.46 3.25 -0.82
C LEU A 12 12.51 2.61 -2.21
N ASN A 13 13.26 3.19 -3.16
CA ASN A 13 13.28 2.73 -4.56
C ASN A 13 11.89 2.80 -5.24
N CYS A 14 11.05 3.76 -4.86
CA CYS A 14 9.74 4.04 -5.47
C CYS A 14 9.64 5.52 -5.89
N ASP A 15 10.67 5.98 -6.59
CA ASP A 15 10.86 7.39 -6.93
C ASP A 15 9.69 7.94 -7.73
N GLU A 16 9.13 7.14 -8.64
CA GLU A 16 7.99 7.52 -9.46
C GLU A 16 6.74 7.78 -8.60
N GLU A 17 6.46 6.93 -7.62
CA GLU A 17 5.32 7.08 -6.70
C GLU A 17 5.50 8.29 -5.78
N ILE A 18 6.73 8.53 -5.31
CA ILE A 18 7.08 9.71 -4.50
C ILE A 18 6.87 10.99 -5.32
N ILE A 19 7.36 11.02 -6.56
CA ILE A 19 7.20 12.18 -7.46
C ILE A 19 5.73 12.43 -7.75
N ILE A 20 4.93 11.39 -7.98
CA ILE A 20 3.48 11.52 -8.19
C ILE A 20 2.81 12.16 -6.97
N TYR A 21 3.13 11.69 -5.75
CA TYR A 21 2.58 12.27 -4.52
C TYR A 21 2.93 13.76 -4.39
N LEU A 22 4.22 14.10 -4.51
CA LEU A 22 4.68 15.48 -4.35
C LEU A 22 4.12 16.41 -5.43
N THR A 23 3.97 15.88 -6.66
CA THR A 23 3.32 16.59 -7.76
C THR A 23 1.86 16.88 -7.44
N HIS A 24 1.14 15.91 -6.87
CA HIS A 24 -0.26 16.07 -6.47
C HIS A 24 -0.42 17.13 -5.38
N VAL A 25 0.43 17.11 -4.34
CA VAL A 25 0.47 18.17 -3.32
C VAL A 25 0.66 19.54 -3.98
N LYS A 26 1.68 19.69 -4.83
CA LYS A 26 1.95 20.97 -5.52
C LYS A 26 0.77 21.42 -6.38
N GLN A 27 0.21 20.52 -7.18
CA GLN A 27 -0.89 20.81 -8.10
C GLN A 27 -2.17 21.21 -7.34
N PHE A 28 -2.48 20.53 -6.23
CA PHE A 28 -3.60 20.87 -5.37
C PHE A 28 -3.54 22.33 -4.95
N TRP A 29 -2.47 22.74 -4.27
CA TRP A 29 -2.32 24.11 -3.76
C TRP A 29 -2.19 25.14 -4.89
N SER A 30 -1.44 24.83 -5.95
CA SER A 30 -1.28 25.74 -7.09
C SER A 30 -2.63 25.99 -7.78
N SER A 31 -3.48 24.97 -7.90
CA SER A 31 -4.80 25.12 -8.52
C SER A 31 -5.74 26.03 -7.72
N LEU A 32 -5.68 26.00 -6.39
CA LEU A 32 -6.43 26.94 -5.55
C LEU A 32 -6.00 28.39 -5.82
N MET A 33 -4.71 28.59 -6.10
CA MET A 33 -4.11 29.89 -6.36
C MET A 33 -4.03 30.28 -7.84
N ASN A 34 -4.73 29.60 -8.76
CA ASN A 34 -4.64 29.86 -10.21
C ASN A 34 -3.19 29.81 -10.76
N ASN A 35 -2.34 29.00 -10.17
CA ASN A 35 -0.90 28.90 -10.45
C ASN A 35 -0.12 30.21 -10.23
N ASP A 36 -0.69 31.16 -9.48
CA ASP A 36 -0.03 32.40 -9.09
C ASP A 36 0.96 32.14 -7.95
N ARG A 37 2.26 32.37 -8.22
CA ARG A 37 3.34 32.14 -7.26
C ARG A 37 3.31 33.12 -6.09
N ASP A 38 2.87 34.36 -6.31
CA ASP A 38 2.82 35.36 -5.25
C ASP A 38 1.68 35.05 -4.28
N LYS A 39 0.54 34.55 -4.80
CA LYS A 39 -0.54 34.01 -3.95
C LYS A 39 -0.11 32.74 -3.22
N MET A 40 0.62 31.83 -3.86
CA MET A 40 1.16 30.65 -3.18
C MET A 40 2.04 30.99 -1.98
N MET A 41 2.88 32.04 -2.08
CA MET A 41 3.73 32.49 -0.97
C MET A 41 2.96 33.10 0.21
N LYS A 42 1.70 33.49 0.01
CA LYS A 42 0.84 34.02 1.07
C LYS A 42 0.21 32.93 1.94
N ILE A 43 0.23 31.67 1.50
CA ILE A 43 -0.30 30.54 2.29
C ILE A 43 0.66 30.29 3.46
N ASP A 44 0.16 30.57 4.66
CA ASP A 44 0.91 30.36 5.89
C ASP A 44 0.82 28.91 6.39
N LEU A 45 1.73 28.57 7.32
CA LEU A 45 1.79 27.23 7.90
C LEU A 45 0.51 26.87 8.69
N HIS A 46 -0.07 27.82 9.39
CA HIS A 46 -1.26 27.59 10.23
C HIS A 46 -2.47 27.21 9.37
N THR A 47 -2.65 27.88 8.23
CA THR A 47 -3.63 27.51 7.20
C THR A 47 -3.45 26.06 6.75
N MET A 48 -2.22 25.63 6.44
CA MET A 48 -1.97 24.24 6.02
C MET A 48 -2.28 23.23 7.14
N GLU A 49 -1.92 23.54 8.38
CA GLU A 49 -2.12 22.65 9.53
C GLU A 49 -3.60 22.44 9.85
N ILE A 50 -4.43 23.48 9.70
CA ILE A 50 -5.89 23.37 9.88
C ILE A 50 -6.52 22.57 8.75
N LEU A 51 -6.09 22.79 7.50
CA LEU A 51 -6.78 22.25 6.33
C LEU A 51 -6.34 20.83 5.96
N GLN A 52 -5.10 20.43 6.24
CA GLN A 52 -4.61 19.11 5.86
C GLN A 52 -5.47 17.97 6.41
N LEU A 53 -5.56 16.88 5.65
CA LEU A 53 -6.36 15.68 5.94
C LEU A 53 -7.89 15.86 5.91
N LEU A 54 -8.39 17.05 5.61
CA LEU A 54 -9.83 17.28 5.42
C LEU A 54 -10.27 16.92 3.99
N ALA A 55 -11.45 16.33 3.85
CA ALA A 55 -12.06 15.98 2.55
C ALA A 55 -13.48 16.52 2.44
N LEU A 56 -13.65 17.65 1.76
CA LEU A 56 -14.92 18.37 1.73
C LEU A 56 -16.03 17.60 0.99
N ASP A 57 -15.70 16.95 -0.12
CA ASP A 57 -16.69 16.23 -0.95
C ASP A 57 -17.21 14.94 -0.29
N VAL A 58 -16.39 14.31 0.56
CA VAL A 58 -16.68 13.00 1.16
C VAL A 58 -17.20 13.11 2.60
N SER A 59 -16.73 14.12 3.35
CA SER A 59 -17.07 14.31 4.77
C SER A 59 -17.83 15.62 4.98
N CYS A 60 -19.14 15.52 5.24
CA CYS A 60 -19.95 16.68 5.64
C CYS A 60 -19.43 17.38 6.90
N LYS A 61 -18.75 16.64 7.78
CA LYS A 61 -18.11 17.19 8.98
C LYS A 61 -16.91 18.06 8.60
N ASP A 62 -16.08 17.58 7.69
CA ASP A 62 -14.90 18.29 7.21
C ASP A 62 -15.33 19.53 6.44
N ALA A 63 -16.32 19.41 5.56
CA ALA A 63 -16.88 20.54 4.82
C ALA A 63 -17.35 21.67 5.75
N LYS A 64 -18.10 21.35 6.81
CA LYS A 64 -18.53 22.33 7.82
C LYS A 64 -17.36 22.93 8.59
N THR A 65 -16.36 22.11 8.90
CA THR A 65 -15.15 22.56 9.61
C THR A 65 -14.39 23.57 8.75
N VAL A 66 -14.12 23.24 7.49
CA VAL A 66 -13.44 24.13 6.54
C VAL A 66 -14.25 25.41 6.32
N GLN A 67 -15.57 25.29 6.14
CA GLN A 67 -16.45 26.45 5.98
C GLN A 67 -16.33 27.41 7.18
N SER A 68 -16.42 26.89 8.40
CA SER A 68 -16.32 27.71 9.61
C SER A 68 -14.96 28.40 9.70
N VAL A 69 -13.85 27.70 9.49
CA VAL A 69 -12.52 28.32 9.62
C VAL A 69 -12.22 29.33 8.51
N VAL A 70 -12.79 29.16 7.31
CA VAL A 70 -12.65 30.12 6.22
C VAL A 70 -13.51 31.37 6.45
N LEU A 71 -14.76 31.21 6.90
CA LEU A 71 -15.67 32.33 7.18
C LEU A 71 -15.28 33.11 8.45
N ASP A 72 -14.67 32.44 9.43
CA ASP A 72 -14.14 33.07 10.64
C ASP A 72 -12.77 33.74 10.41
N ASP A 73 -12.27 33.79 9.17
CA ASP A 73 -10.95 34.33 8.80
C ASP A 73 -9.77 33.68 9.55
N LYS A 74 -9.92 32.44 10.00
CA LYS A 74 -8.88 31.69 10.72
C LYS A 74 -7.84 31.09 9.77
N VAL A 75 -8.20 30.91 8.50
CA VAL A 75 -7.31 30.42 7.44
C VAL A 75 -7.25 31.43 6.30
N PHE A 76 -6.16 31.40 5.53
CA PHE A 76 -5.90 32.37 4.46
C PHE A 76 -5.87 33.83 4.98
N VAL A 77 -5.29 34.06 6.16
CA VAL A 77 -5.26 35.37 6.83
C VAL A 77 -4.58 36.45 5.97
N ASN A 78 -3.61 36.06 5.14
CA ASN A 78 -2.86 36.97 4.26
C ASN A 78 -3.60 37.33 2.96
N PHE A 79 -4.88 36.94 2.82
CA PHE A 79 -5.72 37.21 1.66
C PHE A 79 -6.86 38.17 2.02
N ASN A 80 -7.30 38.98 1.06
CA ASN A 80 -8.49 39.81 1.23
C ASN A 80 -9.77 38.96 1.11
N ASP A 81 -10.92 39.53 1.50
CA ASP A 81 -12.22 38.85 1.50
C ASP A 81 -12.61 38.27 0.14
N SER A 82 -12.34 39.00 -0.94
CA SER A 82 -12.67 38.57 -2.29
C SER A 82 -11.84 37.36 -2.71
N ASP A 83 -10.54 37.38 -2.43
CA ASP A 83 -9.64 36.25 -2.67
C ASP A 83 -10.03 35.04 -1.82
N ARG A 84 -10.37 35.23 -0.53
CA ARG A 84 -10.83 34.15 0.35
C ARG A 84 -12.12 33.49 -0.16
N ALA A 85 -13.09 34.27 -0.59
CA ALA A 85 -14.33 33.76 -1.19
C ALA A 85 -14.04 32.96 -2.47
N ALA A 86 -13.12 33.43 -3.31
CA ALA A 86 -12.70 32.70 -4.50
C ALA A 86 -11.97 31.38 -4.19
N ILE A 87 -11.12 31.37 -3.16
CA ILE A 87 -10.44 30.16 -2.68
C ILE A 87 -11.46 29.15 -2.14
N TRP A 88 -12.44 29.61 -1.35
CA TRP A 88 -13.52 28.78 -0.82
C TRP A 88 -14.29 28.06 -1.93
N ASN A 89 -14.75 28.78 -2.95
CA ASN A 89 -15.49 28.17 -4.06
C ASN A 89 -14.69 27.06 -4.74
N LYS A 90 -13.38 27.25 -4.95
CA LYS A 90 -12.52 26.22 -5.55
C LYS A 90 -12.28 25.03 -4.62
N LEU A 91 -12.18 25.27 -3.31
CA LEU A 91 -12.05 24.19 -2.33
C LEU A 91 -13.27 23.27 -2.36
N GLN A 92 -14.47 23.81 -2.54
CA GLN A 92 -15.70 23.03 -2.64
C GLN A 92 -15.74 22.11 -3.87
N GLU A 93 -15.04 22.46 -4.94
CA GLU A 93 -14.96 21.63 -6.15
C GLU A 93 -13.96 20.48 -6.03
N LYS A 94 -13.12 20.47 -4.98
CA LYS A 94 -12.11 19.43 -4.78
C LYS A 94 -12.71 18.18 -4.15
N ARG A 95 -12.58 17.06 -4.87
CA ARG A 95 -13.01 15.72 -4.43
C ARG A 95 -11.92 14.93 -3.71
N GLU A 96 -10.86 15.61 -3.32
CA GLU A 96 -9.62 14.99 -2.84
C GLU A 96 -9.36 15.43 -1.39
N ILE A 97 -8.67 14.58 -0.64
CA ILE A 97 -8.16 14.94 0.69
C ILE A 97 -7.11 16.05 0.49
N ILE A 98 -7.14 17.07 1.34
CA ILE A 98 -6.13 18.12 1.33
C ILE A 98 -4.80 17.55 1.81
N LEU A 99 -3.87 17.36 0.89
CA LEU A 99 -2.53 16.85 1.19
C LEU A 99 -1.53 17.99 1.45
N SER A 100 -0.58 17.71 2.32
CA SER A 100 0.53 18.61 2.66
C SER A 100 1.86 17.85 2.69
N LEU A 101 2.97 18.59 2.72
CA LEU A 101 4.28 17.97 2.93
C LEU A 101 4.38 17.26 4.29
N HIS A 102 3.63 17.71 5.31
CA HIS A 102 3.52 16.98 6.58
C HIS A 102 2.89 15.60 6.34
N THR A 103 1.72 15.56 5.70
CA THR A 103 1.01 14.29 5.45
C THR A 103 1.83 13.34 4.57
N PHE A 104 2.62 13.87 3.63
CA PHE A 104 3.57 13.08 2.85
C PHE A 104 4.51 12.30 3.77
N PHE A 105 5.22 12.98 4.66
CA PHE A 105 6.17 12.32 5.56
C PHE A 105 5.52 11.35 6.54
N GLN A 106 4.27 11.58 6.95
CA GLN A 106 3.50 10.59 7.72
C GLN A 106 3.17 9.35 6.88
N ASN A 107 2.75 9.56 5.63
CA ASN A 107 2.39 8.49 4.71
C ASN A 107 3.59 7.66 4.26
N ILE A 108 4.82 8.20 4.34
CA ILE A 108 6.04 7.45 4.03
C ILE A 108 6.20 6.19 4.89
N TYR A 109 5.78 6.21 6.16
CA TYR A 109 5.87 5.02 7.02
C TYR A 109 4.98 3.89 6.51
N TYR A 110 3.76 4.22 6.09
CA TYR A 110 2.84 3.26 5.50
C TYR A 110 3.33 2.81 4.11
N LEU A 111 3.80 3.75 3.30
CA LEU A 111 4.34 3.46 1.97
C LEU A 111 5.54 2.51 2.06
N GLU A 112 6.44 2.72 3.04
CA GLU A 112 7.58 1.85 3.28
C GLU A 112 7.16 0.40 3.55
N ALA A 113 6.13 0.18 4.36
CA ALA A 113 5.60 -1.16 4.61
C ALA A 113 5.10 -1.81 3.31
N CYS A 114 4.39 -1.05 2.47
CA CYS A 114 3.89 -1.53 1.18
C CYS A 114 5.04 -1.82 0.19
N VAL A 115 6.02 -0.92 0.11
CA VAL A 115 7.24 -1.07 -0.69
C VAL A 115 7.96 -2.37 -0.33
N ASN A 116 8.11 -2.65 0.97
CA ASN A 116 8.77 -3.87 1.44
C ASN A 116 8.03 -5.14 1.00
N CYS A 117 6.71 -5.11 0.84
CA CYS A 117 5.96 -6.22 0.27
C CYS A 117 6.32 -6.42 -1.21
N VAL A 118 6.29 -5.35 -2.00
CA VAL A 118 6.56 -5.42 -3.46
C VAL A 118 8.02 -5.79 -3.75
N LYS A 119 8.97 -5.31 -2.92
CA LYS A 119 10.40 -5.66 -3.02
C LYS A 119 10.66 -7.16 -2.94
N ARG A 120 9.78 -7.96 -2.31
CA ARG A 120 9.92 -9.42 -2.23
C ARG A 120 9.78 -10.12 -3.60
N LEU A 121 9.10 -9.48 -4.55
CA LEU A 121 8.85 -10.05 -5.89
C LEU A 121 9.95 -9.75 -6.90
N VAL A 122 10.84 -8.80 -6.61
CA VAL A 122 11.78 -8.25 -7.59
C VAL A 122 13.19 -8.15 -7.04
N VAL A 123 14.17 -8.32 -7.92
CA VAL A 123 15.58 -8.05 -7.60
C VAL A 123 15.93 -6.68 -8.16
N LEU A 124 16.21 -5.73 -7.26
CA LEU A 124 16.70 -4.41 -7.64
C LEU A 124 18.16 -4.49 -8.08
N SER A 125 18.54 -3.70 -9.08
CA SER A 125 19.92 -3.63 -9.58
C SER A 125 20.26 -2.20 -10.00
N ARG A 126 21.52 -1.92 -10.34
CA ARG A 126 21.91 -0.58 -10.83
C ARG A 126 21.16 -0.15 -12.09
N LEU A 127 20.78 -1.10 -12.96
CA LEU A 127 20.00 -0.83 -14.16
C LEU A 127 18.48 -0.79 -13.88
N ARG A 128 18.05 -1.31 -12.72
CA ARG A 128 16.65 -1.43 -12.29
C ARG A 128 16.54 -0.97 -10.83
N SER A 129 16.79 0.32 -10.63
CA SER A 129 16.92 0.91 -9.31
C SER A 129 15.58 1.23 -8.66
N THR A 130 14.47 1.18 -9.41
CA THR A 130 13.11 1.46 -8.93
C THR A 130 12.21 0.24 -9.05
N LEU A 131 11.18 0.14 -8.19
CA LEU A 131 10.19 -0.93 -8.25
C LEU A 131 9.47 -0.97 -9.59
N ARG A 132 9.15 0.20 -10.15
CA ARG A 132 8.47 0.33 -11.44
C ARG A 132 9.35 -0.14 -12.60
N SER A 133 10.63 0.25 -12.62
CA SER A 133 11.57 -0.26 -13.63
C SER A 133 11.80 -1.76 -13.51
N ALA A 134 11.92 -2.28 -12.29
CA ALA A 134 12.13 -3.71 -12.04
C ALA A 134 10.93 -4.59 -12.42
N THR A 135 9.70 -4.04 -12.38
CA THR A 135 8.46 -4.75 -12.74
C THR A 135 8.07 -4.58 -14.22
N SER A 136 8.51 -3.51 -14.89
CA SER A 136 8.09 -3.22 -16.28
C SER A 136 8.65 -4.20 -17.31
N GLU A 137 9.85 -4.74 -17.10
CA GLU A 137 10.45 -5.72 -18.03
C GLU A 137 9.92 -7.14 -17.83
N THR A 138 9.38 -7.47 -16.66
CA THR A 138 8.88 -8.82 -16.39
C THR A 138 7.49 -9.07 -16.97
N GLY A 139 6.74 -8.01 -17.31
CA GLY A 139 5.35 -8.00 -17.81
C GLY A 139 5.12 -8.33 -19.30
N GLN A 140 6.09 -8.95 -19.99
CA GLN A 140 6.19 -8.89 -21.46
C GLN A 140 5.37 -9.92 -22.27
N ARG A 141 4.51 -10.74 -21.65
CA ARG A 141 3.97 -11.95 -22.33
C ARG A 141 2.48 -11.96 -22.75
N ARG A 142 1.71 -10.86 -22.74
CA ARG A 142 0.29 -10.90 -23.16
C ARG A 142 -0.17 -9.74 -24.07
N SER A 143 -0.92 -10.10 -25.13
CA SER A 143 -1.42 -9.22 -26.21
C SER A 143 -2.40 -8.13 -25.72
N GLY A 144 -2.24 -6.89 -26.20
CA GLY A 144 -2.99 -5.68 -25.84
C GLY A 144 -2.12 -4.42 -25.93
N SER A 145 -2.64 -3.22 -25.60
CA SER A 145 -1.77 -2.04 -25.45
C SER A 145 -0.83 -2.27 -24.25
N LEU A 146 0.42 -2.59 -24.55
CA LEU A 146 1.40 -3.18 -23.62
C LEU A 146 1.60 -2.34 -22.35
N ALA A 147 1.63 -1.01 -22.49
CA ALA A 147 1.87 -0.09 -21.39
C ALA A 147 0.72 -0.03 -20.38
N GLN A 148 -0.54 -0.05 -20.85
CA GLN A 148 -1.70 0.07 -19.96
C GLN A 148 -1.89 -1.19 -19.12
N ARG A 149 -1.61 -2.38 -19.67
CA ARG A 149 -1.71 -3.65 -18.92
C ARG A 149 -0.65 -3.76 -17.85
N ALA A 150 0.60 -3.42 -18.16
CA ALA A 150 1.68 -3.39 -17.18
C ALA A 150 1.40 -2.40 -16.05
N GLU A 151 0.89 -1.21 -16.38
CA GLU A 151 0.49 -0.20 -15.40
C GLU A 151 -0.63 -0.70 -14.47
N LEU A 152 -1.68 -1.31 -15.03
CA LEU A 152 -2.77 -1.86 -14.22
C LEU A 152 -2.30 -3.02 -13.34
N GLY A 153 -1.47 -3.91 -13.88
CA GLY A 153 -0.87 -5.00 -13.10
C GLY A 153 -0.01 -4.47 -11.94
N TYR A 154 0.79 -3.44 -12.21
CA TYR A 154 1.64 -2.82 -11.20
C TYR A 154 0.81 -2.20 -10.07
N ARG A 155 -0.26 -1.48 -10.43
CA ARG A 155 -1.22 -0.92 -9.45
C ARG A 155 -1.91 -2.02 -8.65
N GLN A 156 -2.25 -3.16 -9.27
CA GLN A 156 -2.87 -4.28 -8.54
C GLN A 156 -1.92 -4.91 -7.53
N LEU A 157 -0.61 -5.01 -7.83
CA LEU A 157 0.40 -5.43 -6.85
C LEU A 157 0.48 -4.46 -5.67
N TRP A 158 0.44 -3.15 -5.93
CA TRP A 158 0.40 -2.15 -4.87
C TRP A 158 -0.87 -2.24 -4.02
N LEU A 159 -2.03 -2.44 -4.63
CA LEU A 159 -3.29 -2.62 -3.90
C LEU A 159 -3.26 -3.87 -3.02
N TYR A 160 -2.65 -4.95 -3.50
CA TYR A 160 -2.42 -6.15 -2.70
C TYR A 160 -1.51 -5.82 -1.51
N ALA A 161 -0.36 -5.18 -1.75
CA ALA A 161 0.56 -4.77 -0.69
C ALA A 161 -0.13 -3.88 0.35
N MET A 162 -0.90 -2.89 -0.07
CA MET A 162 -1.66 -1.99 0.81
C MET A 162 -2.68 -2.72 1.69
N ARG A 163 -3.29 -3.80 1.19
CA ARG A 163 -4.27 -4.61 1.94
C ARG A 163 -3.61 -5.60 2.90
N HIS A 164 -2.43 -6.11 2.56
CA HIS A 164 -1.80 -7.21 3.27
C HIS A 164 -0.49 -6.83 4.00
N TYR A 165 -0.09 -5.54 4.01
CA TYR A 165 1.18 -5.08 4.58
C TYR A 165 1.40 -5.52 6.03
N SER A 166 0.33 -5.59 6.84
CA SER A 166 0.40 -6.02 8.24
C SER A 166 0.79 -7.48 8.40
N LYS A 167 0.53 -8.32 7.39
CA LYS A 167 0.91 -9.74 7.33
C LYS A 167 2.30 -9.96 6.74
N MET A 168 2.91 -8.92 6.15
CA MET A 168 4.19 -9.02 5.45
C MET A 168 5.18 -7.96 5.96
N PRO A 169 5.57 -8.02 7.25
CA PRO A 169 6.58 -7.10 7.81
C PRO A 169 7.91 -7.20 7.06
N ARG A 170 8.75 -6.17 7.23
CA ARG A 170 10.07 -6.08 6.58
C ARG A 170 10.97 -7.25 6.99
N GLU A 171 11.72 -7.80 6.03
CA GLU A 171 12.74 -8.80 6.34
C GLU A 171 13.87 -8.19 7.19
N PRO A 172 14.36 -8.91 8.22
CA PRO A 172 15.54 -8.47 8.95
C PRO A 172 16.75 -8.41 8.02
N GLU A 173 17.59 -7.37 8.18
CA GLU A 173 18.79 -7.16 7.37
C GLU A 173 19.97 -8.06 7.79
N SER A 174 19.84 -8.81 8.88
CA SER A 174 20.87 -9.72 9.42
C SER A 174 20.22 -11.01 9.93
N ASP A 175 20.89 -12.14 9.66
CA ASP A 175 20.61 -13.48 10.21
C ASP A 175 21.03 -13.60 11.69
N ASP A 176 21.47 -12.52 12.34
CA ASP A 176 21.79 -12.52 13.77
C ASP A 176 20.53 -12.82 14.60
N LEU A 177 20.40 -14.09 14.98
CA LEU A 177 19.36 -14.71 15.81
C LEU A 177 19.21 -14.11 17.23
N VAL A 178 19.85 -12.98 17.52
CA VAL A 178 19.61 -12.19 18.74
C VAL A 178 18.39 -11.31 18.49
N ALA A 179 17.26 -11.97 18.30
CA ALA A 179 16.00 -11.36 17.89
C ALA A 179 15.55 -10.32 18.92
N ARG A 180 15.40 -9.07 18.46
CA ARG A 180 14.47 -8.15 19.09
C ARG A 180 13.08 -8.80 19.06
N PRO A 181 12.32 -8.78 20.16
CA PRO A 181 10.94 -9.29 20.17
C PRO A 181 10.10 -8.38 19.24
N GLY A 182 9.74 -8.88 18.06
CA GLY A 182 8.93 -8.14 17.07
C GLY A 182 9.21 -8.41 15.59
N HIS A 183 10.21 -9.22 15.24
CA HIS A 183 10.44 -9.63 13.84
C HIS A 183 9.61 -10.86 13.48
N GLU A 184 8.30 -10.68 13.36
CA GLU A 184 7.44 -11.71 12.78
C GLU A 184 7.87 -11.95 11.31
N LYS A 185 7.99 -13.22 10.90
CA LYS A 185 8.20 -13.55 9.49
C LYS A 185 6.94 -13.18 8.70
N ALA A 186 7.10 -12.89 7.41
CA ALA A 186 5.96 -12.68 6.54
C ALA A 186 5.08 -13.95 6.53
N ASP A 187 3.77 -13.74 6.53
CA ASP A 187 2.78 -14.80 6.32
C ASP A 187 3.04 -15.45 4.96
N GLU A 188 3.42 -16.73 5.01
CA GLU A 188 3.82 -17.47 3.81
C GLU A 188 2.68 -17.59 2.80
N THR A 189 1.44 -17.66 3.29
CA THR A 189 0.23 -17.68 2.45
C THR A 189 0.07 -16.37 1.70
N ALA A 190 0.10 -15.23 2.39
CA ALA A 190 -0.02 -13.91 1.78
C ALA A 190 1.12 -13.65 0.77
N LEU A 191 2.33 -14.14 1.04
CA LEU A 191 3.46 -14.00 0.14
C LEU A 191 3.31 -14.87 -1.11
N HIS A 192 2.90 -16.13 -0.94
CA HIS A 192 2.63 -17.04 -2.05
C HIS A 192 1.49 -16.51 -2.94
N GLU A 193 0.38 -16.06 -2.35
CA GLU A 193 -0.74 -15.44 -3.07
C GLU A 193 -0.31 -14.20 -3.86
N MET A 194 0.58 -13.38 -3.29
CA MET A 194 1.14 -12.22 -3.99
C MET A 194 1.97 -12.63 -5.22
N ALA A 195 2.78 -13.69 -5.09
CA ALA A 195 3.58 -14.21 -6.20
C ALA A 195 2.69 -14.83 -7.29
N VAL A 196 1.67 -15.59 -6.92
CA VAL A 196 0.66 -16.13 -7.85
C VAL A 196 -0.07 -14.99 -8.57
N LEU A 197 -0.45 -13.93 -7.86
CA LEU A 197 -1.05 -12.74 -8.47
C LEU A 197 -0.07 -12.11 -9.48
N ALA A 198 1.20 -11.91 -9.10
CA ALA A 198 2.21 -11.33 -9.98
C ALA A 198 2.36 -12.14 -11.28
N GLN A 199 2.46 -13.47 -11.19
CA GLN A 199 2.55 -14.34 -12.35
C GLN A 199 1.28 -14.26 -13.23
N LYS A 200 0.08 -14.22 -12.64
CA LYS A 200 -1.19 -14.06 -13.37
C LYS A 200 -1.28 -12.73 -14.13
N LEU A 201 -0.71 -11.68 -13.56
CA LEU A 201 -0.60 -10.36 -14.18
C LEU A 201 0.48 -10.27 -15.25
N GLY A 202 1.26 -11.34 -15.41
CA GLY A 202 2.26 -11.50 -16.45
C GLY A 202 3.65 -11.06 -16.03
N PHE A 203 3.88 -10.76 -14.74
CA PHE A 203 5.21 -10.50 -14.20
C PHE A 203 5.97 -11.82 -14.04
N ASP A 204 7.10 -11.95 -14.72
CA ASP A 204 8.01 -13.11 -14.67
C ASP A 204 9.36 -12.74 -14.03
N SER A 205 9.66 -13.30 -12.87
CA SER A 205 10.98 -13.19 -12.22
C SER A 205 11.33 -14.50 -11.53
N THR A 206 12.63 -14.82 -11.41
CA THR A 206 13.05 -16.02 -10.68
C THR A 206 12.51 -16.01 -9.25
N ARG A 207 12.51 -14.85 -8.60
CA ARG A 207 11.91 -14.66 -7.27
C ARG A 207 10.43 -15.01 -7.22
N ILE A 208 9.65 -14.61 -8.22
CA ILE A 208 8.23 -14.96 -8.30
C ILE A 208 8.08 -16.49 -8.43
N THR A 209 8.87 -17.13 -9.28
CA THR A 209 8.85 -18.59 -9.44
C THR A 209 9.24 -19.31 -8.14
N ASP A 210 10.33 -18.91 -7.50
CA ASP A 210 10.78 -19.49 -6.22
C ASP A 210 9.69 -19.37 -5.14
N LEU A 211 9.02 -18.22 -5.05
CA LEU A 211 7.93 -18.00 -4.08
C LEU A 211 6.67 -18.83 -4.40
N ILE A 212 6.43 -19.14 -5.67
CA ILE A 212 5.33 -20.03 -6.07
C ILE A 212 5.68 -21.47 -5.69
N GLU A 213 6.92 -21.91 -5.91
CA GLU A 213 7.39 -23.25 -5.54
C GLU A 213 7.38 -23.45 -4.01
N LEU A 214 7.66 -22.41 -3.24
CA LEU A 214 7.59 -22.37 -1.78
C LEU A 214 6.16 -22.29 -1.22
N SER A 215 5.14 -22.75 -1.95
CA SER A 215 3.75 -22.69 -1.47
C SER A 215 3.59 -23.37 -0.09
N PRO A 216 2.85 -22.76 0.86
CA PRO A 216 2.65 -23.35 2.18
C PRO A 216 2.06 -24.76 2.11
N ASP A 217 1.09 -24.98 1.23
CA ASP A 217 0.43 -26.27 1.04
C ASP A 217 1.41 -27.36 0.58
N ARG A 218 2.30 -27.06 -0.38
CA ARG A 218 3.35 -28.00 -0.79
C ARG A 218 4.33 -28.28 0.33
N GLN A 219 4.71 -27.26 1.12
CA GLN A 219 5.60 -27.46 2.26
C GLN A 219 4.97 -28.37 3.32
N ILE A 220 3.68 -28.18 3.61
CA ILE A 220 2.90 -29.05 4.51
C ILE A 220 2.83 -30.47 3.94
N ALA A 221 2.48 -30.63 2.65
CA ALA A 221 2.42 -31.94 1.99
C ALA A 221 3.77 -32.67 2.05
N ARG A 222 4.87 -31.96 1.76
CA ARG A 222 6.25 -32.47 1.86
C ARG A 222 6.58 -32.90 3.28
N ALA A 223 6.27 -32.07 4.27
CA ALA A 223 6.51 -32.36 5.68
C ALA A 223 5.71 -33.57 6.16
N VAL A 224 4.45 -33.71 5.72
CA VAL A 224 3.60 -34.86 6.05
C VAL A 224 4.18 -36.16 5.48
N LEU A 225 4.61 -36.18 4.21
CA LEU A 225 5.19 -37.37 3.59
C LEU A 225 6.47 -37.84 4.28
N LEU A 226 7.34 -36.90 4.66
CA LEU A 226 8.60 -37.18 5.36
C LEU A 226 8.41 -37.50 6.85
N LYS A 227 7.32 -37.02 7.46
CA LYS A 227 7.00 -37.33 8.86
C LYS A 227 6.27 -38.67 9.00
N ALA A 228 5.45 -39.03 8.01
CA ALA A 228 4.68 -40.26 8.02
C ALA A 228 5.54 -41.52 7.79
N GLN A 229 6.70 -41.37 7.13
CA GLN A 229 7.63 -42.46 6.87
C GLN A 229 9.02 -42.10 7.39
N ASP A 230 9.63 -43.00 8.15
CA ASP A 230 10.99 -42.83 8.68
C ASP A 230 12.00 -42.69 7.53
N PRO A 231 12.66 -41.52 7.37
CA PRO A 231 13.61 -41.27 6.28
C PRO A 231 14.83 -42.19 6.32
N GLU A 232 15.16 -42.79 7.46
CA GLU A 232 16.26 -43.76 7.59
C GLU A 232 15.89 -45.12 7.01
N ARG A 233 14.60 -45.41 6.83
CA ARG A 233 14.07 -46.72 6.40
C ARG A 233 13.39 -46.70 5.06
N PHE A 234 12.80 -45.57 4.68
CA PHE A 234 12.00 -45.44 3.47
C PHE A 234 12.44 -44.21 2.68
N GLN A 235 12.71 -44.42 1.39
CA GLN A 235 13.08 -43.36 0.47
C GLN A 235 12.08 -43.32 -0.68
N TYR A 236 11.59 -42.12 -0.97
CA TYR A 236 10.81 -41.87 -2.18
C TYR A 236 11.76 -41.60 -3.35
N ASP A 237 11.43 -42.14 -4.53
CA ASP A 237 12.05 -41.69 -5.77
C ASP A 237 11.75 -40.20 -6.00
N SER A 238 12.73 -39.44 -6.48
CA SER A 238 12.60 -37.99 -6.66
C SER A 238 11.45 -37.58 -7.59
N GLY A 239 11.20 -38.35 -8.65
CA GLY A 239 10.10 -38.07 -9.59
C GLY A 239 8.74 -38.41 -9.00
N ILE A 240 8.64 -39.51 -8.24
CA ILE A 240 7.39 -39.91 -7.56
C ILE A 240 7.08 -38.96 -6.39
N PHE A 241 8.09 -38.46 -5.70
CA PHE A 241 7.91 -37.62 -4.50
C PHE A 241 7.17 -36.32 -4.82
N GLU A 242 7.55 -35.61 -5.89
CA GLU A 242 6.86 -34.39 -6.29
C GLU A 242 5.42 -34.67 -6.76
N ILE A 243 5.17 -35.81 -7.42
CA ILE A 243 3.80 -36.23 -7.79
C ILE A 243 2.94 -36.48 -6.53
N LEU A 244 3.51 -37.05 -5.46
CA LEU A 244 2.79 -37.27 -4.22
C LEU A 244 2.47 -35.96 -3.49
N ILE A 245 3.40 -34.99 -3.53
CA ILE A 245 3.16 -33.63 -3.01
C ILE A 245 1.97 -33.01 -3.74
N ASP A 246 1.96 -33.05 -5.08
CA ASP A 246 0.88 -32.49 -5.90
C ASP A 246 -0.49 -33.10 -5.54
N ARG A 247 -0.55 -34.42 -5.35
CA ARG A 247 -1.79 -35.12 -4.96
C ARG A 247 -2.31 -34.72 -3.59
N ILE A 248 -1.43 -34.47 -2.62
CA ILE A 248 -1.85 -34.01 -1.29
C ILE A 248 -2.32 -32.55 -1.36
N THR A 249 -1.60 -31.70 -2.10
CA THR A 249 -2.00 -30.31 -2.31
C THR A 249 -3.36 -30.22 -3.04
N GLU A 250 -3.63 -31.12 -3.99
CA GLU A 250 -4.94 -31.24 -4.64
C GLU A 250 -6.06 -31.50 -3.62
N CYS A 251 -5.83 -32.35 -2.61
CA CYS A 251 -6.79 -32.56 -1.53
C CYS A 251 -7.10 -31.28 -0.73
N PHE A 252 -6.10 -30.42 -0.47
CA PHE A 252 -6.32 -29.15 0.23
C PHE A 252 -7.17 -28.18 -0.60
N SER A 253 -7.01 -28.19 -1.92
CA SER A 253 -7.76 -27.33 -2.84
C SER A 253 -9.27 -27.59 -2.87
N LEU A 254 -9.73 -28.73 -2.35
CA LEU A 254 -11.15 -29.07 -2.24
C LEU A 254 -11.85 -28.33 -1.09
N ALA A 255 -11.11 -27.65 -0.21
CA ALA A 255 -11.68 -26.87 0.89
C ALA A 255 -12.50 -25.68 0.36
N VAL A 256 -13.72 -25.51 0.86
CA VAL A 256 -14.60 -24.38 0.51
C VAL A 256 -14.45 -23.28 1.55
N LEU A 257 -14.33 -22.04 1.10
CA LEU A 257 -14.27 -20.87 1.96
C LEU A 257 -15.60 -20.68 2.70
N ILE A 258 -15.55 -20.68 4.03
CA ILE A 258 -16.71 -20.34 4.85
C ILE A 258 -16.80 -18.81 4.92
N GLU A 259 -17.78 -18.23 4.23
CA GLU A 259 -18.08 -16.81 4.39
C GLU A 259 -18.53 -16.53 5.82
N ARG A 260 -17.64 -15.91 6.61
CA ARG A 260 -18.01 -15.42 7.94
C ARG A 260 -18.89 -14.19 7.72
N GLN A 261 -20.19 -14.32 7.96
CA GLN A 261 -21.08 -13.16 8.06
C GLN A 261 -20.54 -12.24 9.14
N LEU A 262 -19.98 -11.09 8.72
CA LEU A 262 -19.66 -10.00 9.63
C LEU A 262 -20.98 -9.48 10.17
N SER A 263 -21.34 -9.89 11.40
CA SER A 263 -22.45 -9.28 12.15
C SER A 263 -22.13 -7.80 12.30
N CYS A 264 -22.78 -6.96 11.49
CA CYS A 264 -22.84 -5.53 11.73
C CYS A 264 -23.82 -5.29 12.87
N ASP A 265 -23.37 -5.49 14.10
CA ASP A 265 -24.09 -5.00 15.28
C ASP A 265 -23.90 -3.47 15.40
N PHE A 266 -24.48 -2.73 14.46
CA PHE A 266 -24.82 -1.33 14.66
C PHE A 266 -26.23 -1.28 15.27
N ILE A 267 -26.31 -1.30 16.60
CA ILE A 267 -27.51 -0.83 17.30
C ILE A 267 -27.14 0.38 18.16
N SER A 268 -27.64 1.50 17.67
CA SER A 268 -27.81 2.80 18.31
C SER A 268 -28.22 2.71 19.78
N ASN A 269 -27.44 3.32 20.67
CA ASN A 269 -27.95 3.77 21.96
C ASN A 269 -27.69 5.27 22.13
N SER A 270 -28.45 6.08 21.39
CA SER A 270 -28.79 7.42 21.84
C SER A 270 -30.01 7.31 22.75
N LYS A 271 -29.78 7.20 24.06
CA LYS A 271 -30.80 7.56 25.06
C LYS A 271 -30.37 8.85 25.75
N THR A 272 -30.89 9.94 25.23
CA THR A 272 -31.11 11.21 25.90
C THR A 272 -31.84 10.92 27.22
N LYS A 273 -31.22 11.20 28.36
CA LYS A 273 -31.97 11.37 29.62
C LYS A 273 -32.18 12.86 29.82
N LEU A 274 -33.44 13.26 29.69
CA LEU A 274 -33.97 14.53 30.16
C LEU A 274 -33.85 14.57 31.68
N ASN A 275 -33.32 15.67 32.21
CA ASN A 275 -33.34 15.98 33.62
C ASN A 275 -34.77 16.31 34.06
N THR A 276 -35.20 15.72 35.16
CA THR A 276 -36.23 16.26 36.06
C THR A 276 -35.59 16.37 37.44
#